data_AF-A0A445IN76-F1
#
_entry.id   AF-A0A445IN76-F1
#
_cell.length_a   1.000
_cell.length_b   1.000
_cell.length_c   1.000
_cell.angle_alpha   90.00
_cell.angle_beta   90.00
_cell.angle_gamma   90.00
#
_symmetry.space_group_name_H-M   'P 1'
#
loop_
_entity.id
_entity.type
_entity.pdbx_description
1 polymer ?
#
loop_
_entity_poly.entity_id
_entity_poly.type
_entity_poly.pdbx_seq_one_letter_code
_entity_poly.pdbx_strand_id
1 'polypeptide(L)'
;MSGESASAIHKGQVDLLDFIDWSGVECLNQSSTHSLPNAIKQGYREDDGLHLESDADEQLLLYIPFTQVVKLYSFVIKGPEEEGPKTVKLFSNKEHMGFSNVNDFPPSDVANLSEENLKGKPVLLKYVKFQNVRRYVVCYFPELLRFGRCLPLVSVI
;
A
#
# COMPACT_ATOMS: atom_id res chain seq x y z
N MET A 1 -23.72 13.31 5.20
CA MET A 1 -22.87 13.33 6.41
C MET A 1 -21.47 13.04 5.93
N SER A 2 -20.66 14.10 5.78
CA SER A 2 -19.33 14.03 5.17
C SER A 2 -18.34 13.54 6.22
N GLY A 3 -17.75 12.37 6.00
CA GLY A 3 -16.80 11.74 6.91
C GLY A 3 -15.43 12.39 6.83
N GLU A 4 -15.16 13.35 7.72
CA GLU A 4 -13.80 13.75 8.09
C GLU A 4 -13.21 12.67 9.00
N SER A 5 -12.55 11.66 8.42
CA SER A 5 -11.78 10.68 9.19
C SER A 5 -10.29 10.79 8.86
N ALA A 6 -9.52 11.05 9.90
CA ALA A 6 -8.14 11.51 9.93
C ALA A 6 -7.14 10.59 9.22
N SER A 7 -6.74 10.99 8.01
CA SER A 7 -5.35 10.82 7.57
C SER A 7 -4.72 12.20 7.71
N ALA A 8 -3.55 12.30 8.35
CA ALA A 8 -2.82 13.57 8.46
C ALA A 8 -2.25 13.94 7.09
N ILE A 9 -3.16 14.26 6.16
CA ILE A 9 -2.84 14.67 4.81
C ILE A 9 -2.25 16.07 4.93
N HIS A 10 -0.99 16.20 4.57
CA HIS A 10 -0.33 17.49 4.53
C HIS A 10 -1.14 18.42 3.61
N LYS A 11 -1.47 19.64 4.08
CA LYS A 11 -2.28 20.63 3.34
C LYS A 11 -1.85 20.70 1.86
N GLY A 12 -2.65 20.11 0.96
CA GLY A 12 -2.41 20.12 -0.49
C GLY A 12 -2.34 18.73 -1.15
N GLN A 13 -2.30 17.64 -0.39
CA GLN A 13 -2.39 16.28 -0.93
C GLN A 13 -3.86 15.78 -0.92
N VAL A 14 -4.22 14.85 -1.81
CA VAL A 14 -5.59 14.29 -1.93
C VAL A 14 -5.54 12.78 -1.92
N ASP A 15 -6.42 12.10 -1.18
CA ASP A 15 -6.47 10.63 -1.21
C ASP A 15 -6.83 10.15 -2.62
N LEU A 16 -6.00 9.25 -3.15
CA LEU A 16 -6.23 8.61 -4.43
C LEU A 16 -7.15 7.38 -4.33
N LEU A 17 -7.69 7.11 -3.14
CA LEU A 17 -8.57 5.98 -2.84
C LEU A 17 -9.83 5.96 -3.73
N ASP A 18 -10.37 7.13 -4.06
CA ASP A 18 -11.55 7.26 -4.93
C ASP A 18 -11.26 6.87 -6.39
N PHE A 19 -9.98 6.92 -6.78
CA PHE A 19 -9.54 6.55 -8.13
C PHE A 19 -9.09 5.09 -8.25
N ILE A 20 -9.08 4.33 -7.16
CA ILE A 20 -8.70 2.91 -7.17
C ILE A 20 -9.82 2.08 -7.80
N ASP A 21 -9.47 1.22 -8.75
CA ASP A 21 -10.42 0.25 -9.31
C ASP A 21 -10.47 -1.00 -8.44
N TRP A 22 -11.45 -1.08 -7.54
CA TRP A 22 -11.62 -2.20 -6.63
C TRP A 22 -11.89 -3.55 -7.32
N SER A 23 -12.38 -3.54 -8.57
CA SER A 23 -12.65 -4.79 -9.31
C SER A 23 -11.37 -5.46 -9.80
N GLY A 24 -10.33 -4.68 -10.09
CA GLY A 24 -9.01 -5.18 -10.50
C GLY A 24 -7.98 -5.22 -9.38
N VAL A 25 -8.33 -4.85 -8.15
CA VAL A 25 -7.43 -4.97 -7.00
C VAL A 25 -7.12 -6.43 -6.75
N GLU A 26 -5.84 -6.78 -6.80
CA GLU A 26 -5.36 -8.13 -6.49
C GLU A 26 -4.31 -8.07 -5.39
N CYS A 27 -4.23 -9.12 -4.59
CA CYS A 27 -3.18 -9.25 -3.60
C CYS A 27 -2.69 -10.69 -3.56
N LEU A 28 -1.39 -10.88 -3.77
CA LEU A 28 -0.72 -12.15 -3.67
C LEU A 28 -0.22 -12.33 -2.23
N ASN A 29 -0.31 -13.56 -1.71
CA ASN A 29 -0.03 -13.92 -0.32
C ASN A 29 -0.92 -13.20 0.71
N GLN A 30 -2.13 -12.78 0.35
CA GLN A 30 -3.13 -12.37 1.35
C GLN A 30 -3.79 -13.59 2.01
N SER A 31 -4.13 -13.45 3.28
CA SER A 31 -4.92 -14.41 4.04
C SER A 31 -6.36 -14.45 3.52
N SER A 32 -6.96 -15.64 3.52
CA SER A 32 -8.32 -15.87 3.03
C SER A 32 -9.38 -15.15 3.88
N THR A 33 -9.08 -14.88 5.15
CA THR A 33 -9.94 -14.19 6.12
C THR A 33 -9.78 -12.66 6.07
N HIS A 34 -8.64 -12.17 5.59
CA HIS A 34 -8.21 -10.78 5.71
C HIS A 34 -7.77 -10.22 4.36
N SER A 35 -8.74 -9.78 3.55
CA SER A 35 -8.48 -9.35 2.18
C SER A 35 -8.00 -7.90 2.06
N LEU A 36 -7.21 -7.61 1.02
CA LEU A 36 -6.72 -6.27 0.67
C LEU A 36 -7.74 -5.13 0.76
N PRO A 37 -8.98 -5.26 0.24
CA PRO A 37 -9.93 -4.18 0.30
C PRO A 37 -10.28 -3.76 1.73
N ASN A 38 -10.17 -4.64 2.72
CA ASN A 38 -10.44 -4.30 4.12
C ASN A 38 -9.38 -3.33 4.68
N ALA A 39 -8.13 -3.45 4.25
CA ALA A 39 -7.04 -2.58 4.69
C ALA A 39 -7.02 -1.21 3.98
N ILE A 40 -7.50 -1.14 2.73
CA ILE A 40 -7.46 0.08 1.92
C ILE A 40 -8.77 0.89 2.03
N LYS A 41 -9.91 0.24 2.27
CA LYS A 41 -11.23 0.90 2.25
C LYS A 41 -11.45 1.80 3.46
N GLN A 42 -11.86 3.04 3.18
CA GLN A 42 -12.21 4.04 4.20
C GLN A 42 -13.40 3.54 5.04
N GLY A 43 -13.23 3.54 6.37
CA GLY A 43 -14.19 3.02 7.35
C GLY A 43 -13.82 1.65 7.95
N TYR A 44 -13.23 0.75 7.18
CA TYR A 44 -12.73 -0.56 7.67
C TYR A 44 -11.35 -0.39 8.32
N ARG A 45 -10.60 0.59 7.85
CA ARG A 45 -9.25 0.96 8.30
C ARG A 45 -9.15 1.49 9.75
N GLU A 46 -10.28 1.79 10.38
CA GLU A 46 -10.38 2.27 11.78
C GLU A 46 -10.72 1.12 12.74
N ASP A 47 -11.05 -0.06 12.20
CA ASP A 47 -11.41 -1.24 12.96
C ASP A 47 -10.19 -2.16 13.09
N ASP A 48 -9.73 -2.38 14.33
CA ASP A 48 -8.55 -3.19 14.64
C ASP A 48 -8.72 -4.67 14.20
N GLY A 49 -9.96 -5.11 13.94
CA GLY A 49 -10.27 -6.44 13.44
C GLY A 49 -10.16 -6.61 11.92
N LEU A 50 -10.04 -5.51 11.16
CA LEU A 50 -10.06 -5.51 9.69
C LEU A 50 -8.69 -5.12 9.12
N HIS A 51 -7.74 -6.02 9.30
CA HIS A 51 -6.39 -5.90 8.77
C HIS A 51 -6.18 -6.75 7.51
N LEU A 52 -5.06 -6.50 6.82
CA LEU A 52 -4.52 -7.44 5.85
C LEU A 52 -3.51 -8.33 6.59
N GLU A 53 -3.51 -9.61 6.27
CA GLU A 53 -2.62 -10.59 6.88
C GLU A 53 -1.96 -11.40 5.78
N SER A 54 -0.70 -11.78 5.96
CA SER A 54 -0.06 -12.75 5.08
C SER A 54 -0.44 -14.17 5.46
N ASP A 55 -0.82 -14.98 4.47
CA ASP A 55 -1.29 -16.36 4.69
C ASP A 55 -0.14 -17.33 5.03
N ALA A 56 0.94 -17.26 4.25
CA ALA A 56 1.95 -18.32 4.20
C ALA A 56 3.41 -17.84 4.19
N ASP A 57 3.68 -16.55 3.94
CA ASP A 57 5.04 -16.02 3.81
C ASP A 57 5.17 -14.59 4.34
N GLU A 58 6.42 -14.17 4.57
CA GLU A 58 6.82 -12.78 4.89
C GLU A 58 6.86 -11.86 3.67
N GLN A 59 6.51 -12.38 2.49
CA GLN A 59 6.48 -11.67 1.23
C GLN A 59 5.04 -11.39 0.82
N LEU A 60 4.70 -10.12 0.61
CA LEU A 60 3.35 -9.72 0.25
C LEU A 60 3.40 -8.76 -0.94
N LEU A 61 2.50 -8.97 -1.89
CA LEU A 61 2.50 -8.21 -3.14
C LEU A 61 1.09 -7.76 -3.49
N LEU A 62 0.92 -6.44 -3.55
CA LEU A 62 -0.36 -5.78 -3.76
C LEU A 62 -0.41 -5.17 -5.15
N TYR A 63 -1.50 -5.41 -5.86
CA TYR A 63 -1.87 -4.78 -7.11
C TYR A 63 -3.01 -3.82 -6.90
N ILE A 64 -2.73 -2.55 -7.13
CA ILE A 64 -3.72 -1.48 -7.01
C ILE A 64 -3.88 -0.85 -8.40
N PRO A 65 -4.94 -1.18 -9.13
CA PRO A 65 -5.27 -0.48 -10.35
C PRO A 65 -5.86 0.88 -10.07
N PHE A 66 -5.65 1.81 -10.99
CA PHE A 66 -6.31 3.11 -11.00
C PHE A 66 -7.18 3.24 -12.25
N THR A 67 -8.36 3.82 -12.08
CA THR A 67 -9.30 4.09 -13.18
C THR A 67 -8.84 5.23 -14.08
N GLN A 68 -8.00 6.12 -13.55
CA GLN A 68 -7.45 7.27 -14.26
C GLN A 68 -5.96 7.45 -13.96
N VAL A 69 -5.32 8.32 -14.75
CA VAL A 69 -3.92 8.67 -14.54
C VAL A 69 -3.78 9.51 -13.27
N VAL A 70 -3.03 9.00 -12.29
CA VAL A 70 -2.77 9.67 -11.02
C VAL A 70 -1.29 9.99 -10.83
N LYS A 71 -1.01 10.91 -9.92
CA LYS A 71 0.35 11.29 -9.51
C LYS A 71 0.55 10.90 -8.07
N LEU A 72 1.54 10.05 -7.83
CA LEU A 72 1.83 9.53 -6.50
C LEU A 72 2.91 10.38 -5.85
N TYR A 73 2.57 11.09 -4.78
CA TYR A 73 3.50 11.96 -4.05
C TYR A 73 4.05 11.27 -2.81
N SER A 74 3.15 10.66 -2.05
CA SER A 74 3.46 9.95 -0.83
C SER A 74 2.50 8.80 -0.61
N PHE A 75 2.89 7.91 0.28
CA PHE A 75 2.02 6.86 0.76
C PHE A 75 2.14 6.80 2.27
N VAL A 76 1.05 6.45 2.93
CA VAL A 76 1.02 6.16 4.35
C VAL A 76 0.96 4.64 4.50
N ILE A 77 1.53 4.11 5.57
CA ILE A 77 1.31 2.72 6.00
C ILE A 77 1.12 2.80 7.50
N LYS A 78 0.21 2.01 8.09
CA LYS A 78 -0.01 2.00 9.54
C LYS A 78 -0.01 0.59 10.07
N GLY A 79 1.07 0.14 10.67
CA GLY A 79 1.14 -1.22 11.22
C GLY A 79 1.63 -1.22 12.67
N PRO A 80 1.49 -2.35 13.37
CA PRO A 80 2.17 -2.56 14.65
C PRO A 80 3.69 -2.44 14.44
N GLU A 81 4.42 -1.84 15.38
CA GLU A 81 5.87 -1.65 15.24
C GLU A 81 6.64 -2.97 15.11
N GLU A 82 6.13 -4.02 15.75
CA GLU A 82 6.76 -5.34 15.81
C GLU A 82 6.38 -6.26 14.63
N GLU A 83 5.35 -5.91 13.86
CA GLU A 83 4.77 -6.74 12.79
C GLU A 83 4.77 -6.04 11.43
N GLY A 84 5.08 -4.74 11.38
CA GLY A 84 5.05 -3.93 10.17
C GLY A 84 6.15 -4.25 9.16
N PRO A 85 5.99 -3.91 7.87
CA PRO A 85 7.05 -4.05 6.89
C PRO A 85 8.21 -3.07 7.16
N LYS A 86 9.46 -3.50 7.00
CA LYS A 86 10.62 -2.58 7.06
C LYS A 86 10.91 -1.88 5.75
N THR A 87 10.70 -2.58 4.64
CA THR A 87 11.01 -2.08 3.30
C THR A 87 9.81 -2.29 2.40
N VAL A 88 9.50 -1.30 1.59
CA VAL A 88 8.52 -1.40 0.53
C VAL A 88 9.15 -1.00 -0.79
N LYS A 89 8.93 -1.84 -1.80
CA LYS A 89 9.33 -1.59 -3.19
C LYS A 89 8.07 -1.26 -3.97
N LEU A 90 8.04 -0.09 -4.58
CA LEU A 90 6.91 0.34 -5.40
C LEU A 90 7.26 0.23 -6.88
N PHE A 91 6.31 -0.23 -7.68
CA PHE A 91 6.41 -0.30 -9.12
C PHE A 91 5.20 0.38 -9.73
N SER A 92 5.42 1.22 -10.73
CA SER A 92 4.35 1.91 -11.47
C SER A 92 4.28 1.40 -12.90
N ASN A 93 3.06 1.32 -13.45
CA ASN A 93 2.83 0.93 -14.84
C ASN A 93 3.37 -0.47 -15.18
N LYS A 94 3.27 -1.40 -14.24
CA LYS A 94 3.73 -2.78 -14.37
C LYS A 94 2.56 -3.71 -14.09
N GLU A 95 2.08 -4.36 -15.13
CA GLU A 95 1.03 -5.38 -15.07
C GLU A 95 1.68 -6.74 -14.79
N HIS A 96 1.02 -7.59 -13.98
CA HIS A 96 1.42 -8.98 -13.73
C HIS A 96 2.88 -9.17 -13.24
N MET A 97 3.31 -8.44 -12.22
CA MET A 97 4.52 -8.86 -11.51
C MET A 97 4.25 -10.16 -10.72
N GLY A 98 5.29 -10.78 -10.21
CA GLY A 98 5.16 -11.89 -9.29
C GLY A 98 6.41 -11.99 -8.46
N PHE A 99 6.38 -12.76 -7.38
CA PHE A 99 7.54 -12.92 -6.51
C PHE A 99 8.80 -13.38 -7.26
N SER A 100 8.64 -14.17 -8.33
CA SER A 100 9.73 -14.63 -9.19
C SER A 100 10.40 -13.53 -10.01
N ASN A 101 9.66 -12.52 -10.47
CA ASN A 101 10.16 -11.49 -11.38
C ASN A 101 10.32 -10.11 -10.73
N VAL A 102 9.64 -9.86 -9.60
CA VAL A 102 9.67 -8.58 -8.88
C VAL A 102 11.08 -8.21 -8.39
N ASN A 103 11.94 -9.21 -8.19
CA ASN A 103 13.33 -8.99 -7.81
C ASN A 103 14.26 -8.76 -9.02
N ASP A 104 13.84 -9.16 -10.22
CA ASP A 104 14.58 -8.94 -11.47
C ASP A 104 14.31 -7.54 -12.05
N PHE A 105 13.08 -7.03 -11.86
CA PHE A 105 12.74 -5.68 -12.29
C PHE A 105 13.24 -4.61 -11.31
N PRO A 106 13.79 -3.49 -11.83
CA PRO A 106 14.15 -2.37 -10.98
C PRO A 106 12.88 -1.72 -10.40
N PRO A 107 12.77 -1.57 -9.08
CA PRO A 107 11.67 -0.84 -8.46
C PRO A 107 11.69 0.63 -8.89
N SER A 108 10.50 1.19 -9.11
CA SER A 108 10.34 2.61 -9.40
C SER A 108 10.86 3.45 -8.23
N ASP A 109 10.56 3.01 -7.01
CA ASP A 109 11.10 3.60 -5.78
C ASP A 109 11.13 2.55 -4.67
N VAL A 110 12.05 2.74 -3.73
CA VAL A 110 12.21 1.88 -2.56
C VAL A 110 12.20 2.78 -1.34
N ALA A 111 11.24 2.54 -0.46
CA ALA A 111 11.09 3.29 0.76
C ALA A 111 11.37 2.39 1.96
N ASN A 112 12.19 2.90 2.87
CA ASN A 112 12.45 2.27 4.16
C ASN A 112 11.47 2.84 5.18
N LEU A 113 10.75 1.96 5.85
CA LEU A 113 9.73 2.29 6.83
C LEU A 113 10.36 2.28 8.21
N SER A 114 10.42 3.46 8.84
CA SER A 114 10.80 3.61 10.24
C SER A 114 9.58 3.44 11.14
N GLU A 115 9.82 3.28 12.44
CA GLU A 115 8.76 3.19 13.47
C GLU A 115 7.76 4.35 13.40
N GLU A 116 8.22 5.56 13.05
CA GLU A 116 7.35 6.73 12.85
C GLU A 116 6.40 6.55 11.65
N ASN A 117 6.87 5.91 10.58
CA ASN A 117 6.05 5.65 9.39
C ASN A 117 4.95 4.64 9.73
N LEU A 118 5.28 3.60 10.51
CA LEU A 118 4.31 2.62 11.00
C LEU A 118 3.23 3.24 11.91
N LYS A 119 3.52 4.38 12.56
CA LYS A 119 2.52 5.18 13.32
C LYS A 119 1.61 6.03 12.42
N GLY A 120 1.78 5.98 11.10
CA GLY A 120 0.97 6.71 10.12
C GLY A 120 1.59 8.01 9.61
N LYS A 121 2.91 8.16 9.72
CA LYS A 121 3.64 9.26 9.09
C LYS A 121 3.73 9.03 7.57
N PRO A 122 3.40 10.01 6.73
CA PRO A 122 3.47 9.88 5.28
C PRO A 122 4.92 9.75 4.82
N VAL A 123 5.16 8.75 3.98
CA VAL A 123 6.46 8.50 3.38
C VAL A 123 6.51 9.16 2.02
N LEU A 124 7.40 10.13 1.89
CA LEU A 124 7.59 10.86 0.63
C LEU A 124 8.28 9.95 -0.38
N LEU A 125 7.62 9.75 -1.52
CA LEU A 125 8.18 9.00 -2.64
C LEU A 125 8.86 9.94 -3.62
N LYS A 126 9.67 9.36 -4.50
CA LYS A 126 10.18 10.06 -5.67
C LYS A 126 9.08 10.27 -6.70
N TYR A 127 8.26 11.30 -6.50
CA TYR A 127 7.17 11.68 -7.41
C TYR A 127 7.63 11.82 -8.88
N VAL A 128 8.91 12.14 -9.13
CA VAL A 128 9.53 12.15 -10.47
C VAL A 128 9.40 10.83 -11.23
N LYS A 129 9.32 9.69 -10.53
CA LYS A 129 9.08 8.36 -11.10
C LYS A 129 7.60 7.99 -11.16
N PHE A 130 6.75 8.70 -10.42
CA PHE A 130 5.30 8.49 -10.33
C PHE A 130 4.49 9.66 -10.89
N GLN A 131 5.05 10.44 -11.81
CA GLN A 131 4.34 11.58 -12.43
C GLN A 131 3.19 11.16 -13.36
N ASN A 132 3.18 9.90 -13.79
CA ASN A 132 2.24 9.39 -14.78
C ASN A 132 1.93 7.92 -14.49
N VAL A 133 1.30 7.66 -13.33
CA VAL A 133 0.79 6.32 -12.99
C VAL A 133 -0.51 6.15 -13.73
N ARG A 134 -0.50 5.37 -14.81
CA ARG A 134 -1.63 5.28 -15.73
C ARG A 134 -2.65 4.22 -15.37
N ARG A 135 -2.19 3.14 -14.74
CA ARG A 135 -2.95 1.90 -14.72
C ARG A 135 -2.79 1.08 -13.46
N TYR A 136 -1.55 0.83 -13.01
CA TYR A 136 -1.30 0.01 -11.83
C TYR A 136 -0.15 0.56 -11.00
N VAL A 137 -0.30 0.45 -9.68
CA VAL A 137 0.79 0.51 -8.71
C VAL A 137 0.89 -0.85 -8.06
N VAL A 138 2.10 -1.37 -8.04
CA VAL A 138 2.43 -2.61 -7.36
C VAL A 138 3.25 -2.24 -6.14
N CYS A 139 2.78 -2.65 -4.97
CA CYS A 139 3.54 -2.54 -3.73
C CYS A 139 4.04 -3.93 -3.36
N TYR A 140 5.34 -4.08 -3.25
CA TYR A 140 5.97 -5.34 -2.86
C TYR A 140 6.72 -5.16 -1.55
N PHE A 141 6.41 -6.06 -0.62
CA PHE A 141 6.97 -6.12 0.71
C PHE A 141 7.81 -7.39 0.81
N PRO A 142 9.16 -7.29 0.70
CA PRO A 142 10.04 -8.46 0.74
C PRO A 142 10.33 -8.99 2.15
N GLU A 143 10.18 -8.17 3.19
CA GLU A 143 10.47 -8.52 4.59
C GLU A 143 9.36 -7.91 5.48
N LEU A 144 8.36 -8.74 5.82
CA LEU A 144 7.37 -8.46 6.86
C LEU A 144 7.87 -9.02 8.19
N LEU A 145 7.88 -8.17 9.23
CA LEU A 145 8.54 -8.49 10.51
C LEU A 145 7.93 -9.68 11.27
N ARG A 146 6.66 -10.04 11.03
CA ARG A 146 6.03 -11.30 11.46
C ARG A 146 4.64 -11.48 10.84
N PHE A 147 4.25 -12.75 10.64
CA PHE A 147 2.89 -13.15 10.29
C PHE A 147 1.87 -12.59 11.27
N GLY A 148 0.83 -11.92 10.79
CA GLY A 148 -0.33 -11.62 11.63
C GLY A 148 -1.06 -10.33 11.24
N ARG A 149 -0.38 -9.19 11.20
CA ARG A 149 -1.10 -7.90 11.07
C ARG A 149 -0.32 -6.89 10.25
N CYS A 150 -0.41 -7.03 8.93
CA CYS A 150 0.00 -5.95 8.05
C CYS A 150 -1.23 -5.09 7.81
N LEU A 151 -1.44 -3.99 8.55
CA LEU A 151 -2.41 -2.99 8.10
C LEU A 151 -1.67 -2.04 7.14
N PRO A 152 -1.60 -2.26 5.82
CA PRO A 152 -1.23 -1.17 4.95
C PRO A 152 -2.50 -0.32 4.81
N LEU A 153 -2.72 0.58 5.78
CA LEU A 153 -3.50 1.79 5.52
C LEU A 153 -2.73 2.58 4.47
N VAL A 154 -2.84 2.17 3.21
CA VAL A 154 -2.22 2.85 2.08
C VAL A 154 -3.13 3.99 1.67
N SER A 155 -3.08 5.08 2.42
CA SER A 155 -3.49 6.36 1.86
C SER A 155 -2.41 6.75 0.87
N VAL A 156 -2.71 6.51 -0.41
CA VAL A 156 -1.90 6.99 -1.53
C VAL A 156 -2.29 8.45 -1.74
N ILE A 157 -1.36 9.37 -1.54
CA ILE A 157 -1.57 10.82 -1.57
C ILE A 157 -0.66 11.53 -2.57
#